data_AF-A0A553DEA2-F1
#
_entry.id   AF-A0A553DEA2-F1
#
_cell.length_a   1.000
_cell.length_b   1.000
_cell.length_c   1.000
_cell.angle_alpha   90.00
_cell.angle_beta   90.00
_cell.angle_gamma   90.00
#
_symmetry.space_group_name_H-M   'P 1'
#
loop_
_entity.id
_entity.type
_entity.pdbx_description
1 polymer ?
#
loop_
_entity_poly.entity_id
_entity_poly.type
_entity_poly.pdbx_seq_one_letter_code
_entity_poly.pdbx_strand_id
1 'polypeptide(L)'
;MSKLSKIILALLLIYSCDRNKDVKLCEKYVASGNGFFIQFKNIDTTSTIKITTSKGKINYSRENLFNSNNISYGVYGKILLEDTLYVKLNSKTYKVYDFENIEEEGIDGSNHRKIKVCRFCRATVNGTKIKDYRNNVLVFDKNILN
;
A
#
# COMPACT_ATOMS: atom_id res chain seq x y z
N MET A 1 8.13 -44.04 -31.56
CA MET A 1 8.14 -42.87 -30.64
C MET A 1 7.86 -43.37 -29.23
N SER A 2 8.85 -43.27 -28.32
CA SER A 2 8.80 -43.94 -27.01
C SER A 2 7.76 -43.33 -26.08
N LYS A 3 7.15 -44.15 -25.20
CA LYS A 3 6.19 -43.70 -24.17
C LYS A 3 6.78 -42.62 -23.23
N LEU A 4 8.11 -42.50 -23.15
CA LEU A 4 8.82 -41.52 -22.33
C LEU A 4 8.63 -40.07 -22.83
N SER A 5 8.49 -39.85 -24.14
CA SER A 5 8.39 -38.49 -24.68
C SER A 5 7.02 -37.84 -24.46
N LYS A 6 5.98 -38.63 -24.16
CA LYS A 6 4.64 -38.11 -23.83
C LYS A 6 4.51 -37.64 -22.37
N ILE A 7 5.33 -38.18 -21.46
CA ILE A 7 5.28 -37.84 -20.03
C ILE A 7 5.99 -36.51 -19.75
N ILE A 8 7.08 -36.22 -20.48
CA ILE A 8 7.85 -34.97 -20.32
C ILE A 8 7.05 -33.75 -20.79
N LEU A 9 6.18 -33.90 -21.81
CA LEU A 9 5.34 -32.82 -22.30
C LEU A 9 4.18 -32.45 -21.34
N ALA A 10 3.74 -33.39 -20.50
CA ALA A 10 2.68 -33.17 -19.51
C ALA A 10 3.19 -32.45 -18.24
N LEU A 11 4.47 -32.59 -17.90
CA LEU A 11 5.10 -31.94 -16.74
C LEU A 11 5.46 -30.46 -16.96
N LEU A 12 5.48 -29.99 -18.22
CA LEU A 12 5.77 -28.58 -18.56
C LEU A 12 4.56 -27.65 -18.47
N LEU A 13 3.34 -28.16 -18.23
CA LEU A 13 2.10 -27.36 -18.17
C LEU A 13 1.68 -26.93 -16.76
N ILE A 14 2.36 -27.37 -15.71
CA ILE A 14 1.98 -27.08 -14.31
C ILE A 14 2.75 -25.90 -13.68
N TYR A 15 3.67 -25.28 -14.41
CA TYR A 15 4.34 -24.03 -14.01
C TYR A 15 3.66 -22.80 -14.63
N SER A 16 2.33 -22.76 -14.64
CA SER A 16 1.62 -21.50 -14.81
C SER A 16 1.80 -20.72 -13.51
N CYS A 17 2.74 -19.76 -13.49
CA CYS A 17 2.86 -18.78 -12.42
C CYS A 17 1.48 -18.21 -12.09
N ASP A 18 0.96 -18.49 -10.90
CA ASP A 18 -0.29 -17.95 -10.37
C ASP A 18 -0.11 -16.43 -10.17
N ARG A 19 -0.29 -15.66 -11.24
CA ARG A 19 -0.20 -14.18 -11.24
C ARG A 19 -1.33 -13.51 -10.43
N ASN A 20 -2.23 -14.29 -9.82
CA ASN A 20 -3.32 -13.79 -8.97
C ASN A 20 -2.99 -13.82 -7.47
N LYS A 21 -1.75 -14.16 -7.07
CA LYS A 21 -1.36 -14.12 -5.65
C LYS A 21 -1.57 -12.75 -5.02
N ASP A 22 -1.36 -11.66 -5.75
CA ASP A 22 -1.52 -10.31 -5.23
C ASP A 22 -2.97 -9.95 -4.92
N VAL A 23 -3.92 -10.46 -5.72
CA VAL A 23 -5.37 -10.26 -5.46
C VAL A 23 -5.80 -10.99 -4.19
N LYS A 24 -5.31 -12.22 -3.97
CA LYS A 24 -5.61 -13.00 -2.74
C LYS A 24 -5.14 -12.31 -1.45
N LEU A 25 -4.21 -11.36 -1.55
CA LEU A 25 -3.72 -10.60 -0.40
C LEU A 25 -4.50 -9.31 -0.16
N CYS A 26 -5.41 -8.92 -1.07
CA CYS A 26 -6.15 -7.67 -1.01
C CYS A 26 -7.10 -7.59 0.18
N GLU A 27 -7.69 -8.72 0.56
CA GLU A 27 -8.58 -8.84 1.73
C GLU A 27 -7.82 -8.89 3.07
N LYS A 28 -6.49 -9.00 3.03
CA LYS A 28 -5.67 -9.23 4.23
C LYS A 28 -4.74 -8.07 4.56
N TYR A 29 -4.06 -7.52 3.56
CA TYR A 29 -3.02 -6.52 3.74
C TYR A 29 -3.37 -5.23 3.03
N VAL A 30 -3.01 -4.08 3.60
CA VAL A 30 -3.16 -2.77 2.95
C VAL A 30 -2.42 -2.77 1.61
N ALA A 31 -3.12 -2.41 0.52
CA ALA A 31 -2.64 -2.47 -0.86
C ALA A 31 -1.99 -3.82 -1.22
N SER A 32 -2.58 -4.94 -0.78
CA SER A 32 -2.03 -6.30 -0.91
C SER A 32 -0.62 -6.50 -0.35
N GLY A 33 -0.13 -5.57 0.48
CA GLY A 33 1.23 -5.56 1.00
C GLY A 33 2.27 -4.94 0.05
N ASN A 34 1.85 -4.33 -1.06
CA ASN A 34 2.72 -3.59 -1.98
C ASN A 34 3.11 -2.20 -1.43
N GLY A 35 2.48 -1.78 -0.34
CA GLY A 35 2.71 -0.50 0.30
C GLY A 35 1.82 0.61 -0.24
N PHE A 36 1.87 1.75 0.45
CA PHE A 36 1.10 2.95 0.12
C PHE A 36 1.84 4.19 0.61
N PHE A 37 1.37 5.37 0.22
CA PHE A 37 2.02 6.62 0.59
C PHE A 37 1.26 7.35 1.68
N ILE A 38 1.99 7.97 2.60
CA ILE A 38 1.46 8.98 3.52
C ILE A 38 2.05 10.33 3.13
N GLN A 39 1.19 11.29 2.80
CA GLN A 39 1.59 12.64 2.44
C GLN A 39 1.12 13.64 3.50
N PHE A 40 2.01 14.52 3.94
CA PHE A 40 1.71 15.63 4.82
C PHE A 40 1.75 16.93 4.02
N LYS A 41 0.63 17.65 3.98
CA LYS A 41 0.50 18.90 3.22
C LYS A 41 0.80 20.10 4.09
N ASN A 42 1.59 21.04 3.56
CA ASN A 42 1.90 22.32 4.19
C ASN A 42 2.49 22.18 5.60
N ILE A 43 3.38 21.19 5.78
CA ILE A 43 4.14 21.02 7.02
C ILE A 43 5.59 21.48 6.84
N ASP A 44 6.22 21.90 7.92
CA ASP A 44 7.64 22.25 7.94
C ASP A 44 8.50 21.03 7.57
N THR A 45 9.44 21.19 6.63
CA THR A 45 10.34 20.12 6.16
C THR A 45 11.31 19.62 7.22
N THR A 46 11.50 20.36 8.30
CA THR A 46 12.26 19.97 9.49
C THR A 46 11.46 19.11 10.47
N SER A 47 10.15 18.94 10.23
CA SER A 47 9.29 18.14 11.10
C SER A 47 9.80 16.70 11.20
N THR A 48 9.76 16.17 12.42
CA THR A 48 10.15 14.78 12.69
C THR A 48 8.96 13.85 12.50
N ILE A 49 9.13 12.83 11.67
CA ILE A 49 8.06 11.86 11.37
C ILE A 49 8.52 10.46 11.75
N LYS A 50 7.70 9.80 12.58
CA LYS A 50 7.88 8.41 12.96
C LYS A 50 6.62 7.62 12.68
N ILE A 51 6.74 6.54 11.93
CA ILE A 51 5.63 5.64 11.61
C ILE A 51 5.90 4.29 12.29
N THR A 52 4.92 3.77 13.01
CA THR A 52 5.02 2.51 13.76
C THR A 52 3.69 1.76 13.76
N THR A 53 3.71 0.48 14.10
CA THR A 53 2.52 -0.35 14.37
C THR A 53 2.56 -0.83 15.82
N SER A 54 1.47 -1.43 16.29
CA SER A 54 1.45 -2.15 17.59
C SER A 54 2.49 -3.26 17.65
N LYS A 55 2.84 -3.86 16.50
CA LYS A 55 3.85 -4.93 16.36
C LYS A 55 5.29 -4.40 16.29
N GLY A 56 5.49 -3.08 16.26
CA GLY A 56 6.80 -2.44 16.30
C GLY A 56 7.10 -1.54 15.11
N LYS A 57 8.39 -1.45 14.75
CA LYS A 57 8.86 -0.59 13.65
C LYS A 57 8.36 -1.11 12.30
N ILE A 58 8.06 -0.18 11.40
CA ILE A 58 7.71 -0.47 10.01
C ILE A 58 8.77 0.11 9.09
N ASN A 59 8.95 -0.50 7.91
CA ASN A 59 9.81 0.04 6.87
C ASN A 59 9.08 1.16 6.12
N TYR A 60 9.64 2.35 6.16
CA TYR A 60 9.18 3.50 5.40
C TYR A 60 10.37 4.39 5.01
N SER A 61 10.29 5.06 3.86
CA SER A 61 11.29 6.03 3.42
C SER A 61 10.62 7.32 2.99
N ARG A 62 11.34 8.43 3.14
CA ARG A 62 10.91 9.73 2.61
C ARG A 62 11.01 9.68 1.09
N GLU A 63 9.94 10.09 0.43
CA GLU A 63 9.84 10.11 -1.03
C GLU A 63 9.58 11.54 -1.49
N ASN A 64 10.25 11.95 -2.57
CA ASN A 64 9.98 13.24 -3.22
C ASN A 64 8.82 13.08 -4.20
N LEU A 65 7.63 12.85 -3.65
CA LEU A 65 6.38 12.72 -4.40
C LEU A 65 5.55 14.00 -4.25
N PHE A 66 5.21 14.61 -5.39
CA PHE A 66 4.25 15.71 -5.57
C PHE A 66 4.61 17.06 -4.90
N ASN A 67 5.12 18.02 -5.68
CA ASN A 67 5.40 19.43 -5.33
C ASN A 67 6.27 19.68 -4.08
N SER A 68 6.96 20.82 -4.05
CA SER A 68 7.96 21.17 -3.02
C SER A 68 7.42 21.37 -1.59
N ASN A 69 6.10 21.59 -1.43
CA ASN A 69 5.50 22.01 -0.15
C ASN A 69 4.87 20.84 0.63
N ASN A 70 5.06 19.61 0.16
CA ASN A 70 4.56 18.41 0.81
C ASN A 70 5.73 17.50 1.20
N ILE A 71 5.55 16.76 2.28
CA ILE A 71 6.45 15.66 2.62
C ILE A 71 5.69 14.36 2.44
N SER A 72 6.25 13.46 1.65
CA SER A 72 5.65 12.15 1.39
C SER A 72 6.56 11.04 1.94
N TYR A 73 5.95 9.98 2.43
CA TYR A 73 6.63 8.77 2.85
C TYR A 73 5.98 7.56 2.20
N GLY A 74 6.79 6.72 1.57
CA GLY A 74 6.36 5.39 1.15
C GLY A 74 6.42 4.45 2.35
N VAL A 75 5.33 3.73 2.60
CA VAL A 75 5.22 2.72 3.67
C VAL A 75 5.21 1.36 3.00
N TYR A 76 6.29 0.59 3.16
CA TYR A 76 6.55 -0.65 2.40
C TYR A 76 6.43 -1.93 3.25
N GLY A 77 6.01 -1.80 4.51
CA GLY A 77 5.74 -2.96 5.36
C GLY A 77 4.39 -3.62 5.05
N LYS A 78 4.32 -4.94 5.22
CA LYS A 78 3.04 -5.67 5.21
C LYS A 78 2.22 -5.32 6.45
N ILE A 79 1.20 -4.49 6.27
CA ILE A 79 0.26 -4.07 7.31
C ILE A 79 -1.06 -4.80 7.09
N LEU A 80 -1.62 -5.43 8.11
CA LEU A 80 -2.95 -6.03 8.00
C LEU A 80 -4.02 -4.94 7.93
N LEU A 81 -5.16 -5.21 7.29
CA LEU A 81 -6.27 -4.24 7.24
C LEU A 81 -6.79 -3.86 8.64
N GLU A 82 -6.72 -4.80 9.58
CA GLU A 82 -7.11 -4.63 10.99
C GLU A 82 -6.05 -3.95 11.87
N ASP A 83 -4.80 -3.83 11.40
CA ASP A 83 -3.73 -3.25 12.20
C ASP A 83 -3.94 -1.74 12.36
N THR A 84 -3.47 -1.19 13.49
CA THR A 84 -3.38 0.26 13.71
C THR A 84 -1.96 0.75 13.45
N LEU A 85 -1.84 1.75 12.58
CA LEU A 85 -0.64 2.55 12.38
C LEU A 85 -0.64 3.78 13.30
N TYR A 86 0.49 4.02 13.93
CA TYR A 86 0.76 5.20 14.74
C TYR A 86 1.73 6.09 13.99
N VAL A 87 1.22 7.24 13.55
CA VAL A 87 1.98 8.28 12.85
C VAL A 87 2.25 9.40 13.84
N LYS A 88 3.51 9.54 14.26
CA LYS A 88 3.95 10.64 15.12
C LYS A 88 4.57 11.72 14.26
N LEU A 89 3.97 12.91 14.29
CA LEU A 89 4.48 14.13 13.68
C LEU A 89 4.85 15.10 14.80
N ASN A 90 6.15 15.36 14.97
CA ASN A 90 6.70 16.09 16.10
C ASN A 90 6.26 15.46 17.43
N SER A 91 5.48 16.18 18.26
CA SER A 91 4.95 15.67 19.52
C SER A 91 3.58 15.00 19.40
N LYS A 92 2.82 15.25 18.33
CA LYS A 92 1.46 14.73 18.14
C LYS A 92 1.47 13.33 17.53
N THR A 93 0.62 12.45 18.04
CA THR A 93 0.43 11.08 17.52
C THR A 93 -0.96 10.92 16.94
N TYR A 94 -1.03 10.41 15.71
CA TYR A 94 -2.26 10.10 15.00
C TYR A 94 -2.40 8.59 14.86
N LYS A 95 -3.59 8.07 15.15
CA LYS A 95 -3.96 6.67 14.94
C LYS A 95 -4.62 6.55 13.57
N VAL A 96 -4.08 5.67 12.74
CA VAL A 96 -4.62 5.31 11.42
C VAL A 96 -5.04 3.83 11.48
N TYR A 97 -6.31 3.56 11.24
CA TYR A 97 -6.91 2.22 11.38
C TYR A 97 -8.09 2.06 10.42
N ASP A 98 -8.79 0.92 10.46
CA ASP A 98 -9.90 0.58 9.56
C ASP A 98 -9.50 0.76 8.09
N PHE A 99 -8.40 0.12 7.68
CA PHE A 99 -7.94 0.22 6.30
C PHE A 99 -8.85 -0.57 5.38
N GLU A 100 -9.16 0.03 4.23
CA GLU A 100 -9.93 -0.57 3.17
C GLU A 100 -9.18 -0.44 1.86
N ASN A 101 -9.14 -1.56 1.14
CA ASN A 101 -8.65 -1.61 -0.22
C ASN A 101 -9.81 -1.60 -1.20
N ILE A 102 -9.48 -1.32 -2.46
CA ILE A 102 -10.32 -1.68 -3.60
C ILE A 102 -9.51 -2.49 -4.60
N GLU A 103 -10.22 -3.33 -5.35
CA GLU A 103 -9.70 -3.97 -6.56
C GLU A 103 -10.17 -3.19 -7.79
N GLU A 104 -9.25 -2.86 -8.68
CA GLU A 104 -9.55 -2.20 -9.95
C GLU A 104 -8.78 -2.86 -11.11
N GLU A 105 -9.31 -2.74 -12.33
CA GLU A 105 -8.59 -3.15 -13.53
C GLU A 105 -7.62 -2.04 -13.95
N GLY A 106 -6.35 -2.40 -14.09
CA GLY A 106 -5.30 -1.56 -14.67
C GLY A 106 -4.76 -2.16 -15.98
N ILE A 107 -3.89 -1.40 -16.65
CA ILE A 107 -3.10 -1.89 -17.80
C ILE A 107 -1.65 -2.00 -17.37
N ASP A 108 -1.07 -3.20 -17.52
CA ASP A 108 0.36 -3.40 -17.33
C ASP A 108 1.12 -2.68 -18.44
N GLY A 109 1.94 -1.68 -18.06
CA GLY A 109 2.69 -0.87 -19.01
C GLY A 109 3.76 -1.64 -19.80
N SER A 110 4.16 -2.83 -19.35
CA SER A 110 5.22 -3.61 -19.99
C SER A 110 4.70 -4.51 -21.12
N ASN A 111 3.42 -4.89 -21.10
CA ASN A 111 2.84 -5.82 -22.08
C ASN A 111 1.42 -5.46 -22.53
N HIS A 112 0.90 -4.31 -22.10
CA HIS A 112 -0.43 -3.78 -22.39
C HIS A 112 -1.60 -4.71 -22.04
N ARG A 113 -1.40 -5.69 -21.15
CA ARG A 113 -2.46 -6.58 -20.70
C ARG A 113 -3.24 -5.96 -19.54
N LYS A 114 -4.52 -6.30 -19.48
CA LYS A 114 -5.34 -6.03 -18.30
C LYS A 114 -4.79 -6.79 -17.10
N ILE A 115 -4.63 -6.08 -15.99
CA ILE A 115 -4.25 -6.64 -14.69
C ILE A 115 -5.26 -6.20 -13.65
N LYS A 116 -5.44 -7.01 -12.61
CA LYS A 116 -6.13 -6.57 -11.40
C LYS A 116 -5.10 -5.97 -10.46
N VAL A 117 -5.39 -4.79 -9.94
CA VAL A 117 -4.56 -4.09 -8.97
C VAL A 117 -5.38 -3.92 -7.70
N CYS A 118 -4.79 -4.28 -6.57
CA CYS A 118 -5.32 -3.94 -5.26
C CYS A 118 -4.58 -2.71 -4.73
N ARG A 119 -5.34 -1.68 -4.35
CA ARG A 119 -4.76 -0.45 -3.79
C ARG A 119 -5.50 -0.01 -2.54
N PHE A 120 -4.81 0.76 -1.70
CA PHE A 120 -5.44 1.49 -0.61
C PHE A 120 -6.52 2.44 -1.15
N CYS A 121 -7.65 2.48 -0.46
CA CYS A 121 -8.79 3.33 -0.80
C CYS A 121 -9.25 4.22 0.37
N ARG A 122 -9.27 3.70 1.59
CA ARG A 122 -9.75 4.45 2.75
C ARG A 122 -9.09 3.99 4.03
N ALA A 123 -8.92 4.91 4.97
CA ALA A 123 -8.62 4.62 6.37
C ALA A 123 -9.35 5.61 7.28
N THR A 124 -9.39 5.31 8.57
CA THR A 124 -9.81 6.23 9.62
C THR A 124 -8.57 6.84 10.29
N VAL A 125 -8.49 8.17 10.36
CA VAL A 125 -7.45 8.91 11.09
C VAL A 125 -8.09 9.61 12.29
N ASN A 126 -7.73 9.22 13.51
CA ASN A 126 -8.28 9.77 14.76
C ASN A 126 -9.83 9.84 14.80
N GLY A 127 -10.51 8.88 14.16
CA GLY A 127 -11.98 8.83 14.09
C GLY A 127 -12.60 9.43 12.82
N THR A 128 -11.81 10.14 12.01
CA THR A 128 -12.27 10.71 10.75
C THR A 128 -11.93 9.79 9.57
N LYS A 129 -12.92 9.41 8.77
CA LYS A 129 -12.71 8.59 7.57
C LYS A 129 -12.11 9.42 6.43
N ILE A 130 -10.96 9.00 5.94
CA ILE A 130 -10.19 9.67 4.88
C ILE A 130 -10.09 8.72 3.68
N LYS A 131 -10.55 9.19 2.52
CA LYS A 131 -10.34 8.49 1.24
C LYS A 131 -8.93 8.79 0.71
N ASP A 132 -8.42 7.87 -0.08
CA ASP A 132 -7.14 8.03 -0.76
C ASP A 132 -7.18 9.20 -1.76
N TYR A 133 -5.99 9.74 -2.05
CA TYR A 133 -5.78 10.79 -3.03
C TYR A 133 -4.88 10.28 -4.15
N ARG A 134 -5.28 10.50 -5.41
CA ARG A 134 -4.48 10.15 -6.61
C ARG A 134 -3.92 8.72 -6.60
N ASN A 135 -4.74 7.77 -6.14
CA ASN A 135 -4.43 6.35 -6.06
C ASN A 135 -3.34 6.03 -5.04
N ASN A 136 -3.75 5.44 -3.90
CA ASN A 136 -2.84 4.83 -2.91
C ASN A 136 -2.07 5.83 -2.02
N VAL A 137 -2.58 7.08 -1.87
CA VAL A 137 -2.00 8.09 -0.96
C VAL A 137 -2.98 8.48 0.14
N LEU A 138 -2.58 8.29 1.40
CA LEU A 138 -3.24 8.85 2.57
C LEU A 138 -2.71 10.26 2.85
N VAL A 139 -3.57 11.26 2.78
CA VAL A 139 -3.17 12.67 2.95
C VAL A 139 -3.51 13.16 4.36
N PHE A 140 -2.52 13.73 5.04
CA PHE A 140 -2.63 14.51 6.26
C PHE A 140 -2.61 16.00 5.87
N ASP A 141 -3.77 16.65 5.92
CA ASP A 141 -3.92 18.09 5.70
C ASP A 141 -4.39 18.82 6.96
N LYS A 142 -4.69 20.12 6.86
CA LYS A 142 -5.12 20.94 7.99
C LYS A 142 -6.34 20.39 8.75
N ASN A 143 -7.24 19.66 8.08
CA ASN A 143 -8.43 19.11 8.73
C ASN A 143 -8.11 17.90 9.62
N ILE A 144 -6.99 17.22 9.35
CA ILE A 144 -6.52 16.07 10.12
C ILE A 144 -5.51 16.50 11.19
N LEU A 145 -4.70 17.52 10.89
CA LEU A 145 -3.56 17.93 11.73
C LEU A 145 -3.94 18.89 12.89
N ASN A 146 -5.11 19.53 12.80
CA ASN A 146 -5.64 20.41 13.85
C ASN A 146 -6.31 19.60 14.94
#